data_AF-E9J6F8-F1
#
_entry.id   AF-E9J6F8-F1
#
_cell.length_a   1.000
_cell.length_b   1.000
_cell.length_c   1.000
_cell.angle_alpha   90.00
_cell.angle_beta   90.00
_cell.angle_gamma   90.00
#
_symmetry.space_group_name_H-M   'P 1'
#
loop_
_entity.id
_entity.type
_entity.pdbx_description
1 polymer ?
#
loop_
_entity_poly.entity_id
_entity_poly.type
_entity_poly.pdbx_seq_one_letter_code
_entity_poly.pdbx_strand_id
1 'polypeptide(L)'
;MVGYCIWLCTPEILNLLMPMNESRPRRTPFKDEFFLDEERYVILIRSHTCFVLLTIPLVFVMGFTLFMTLTQHVCGMCKLLG
;
A
#
# COMPACT_ATOMS: atom_id res chain seq x y z
N MET A 1 7.78 -3.15 2.72
CA MET A 1 6.65 -2.51 2.00
C MET A 1 6.89 -1.03 1.74
N VAL A 2 7.19 -0.22 2.77
CA VAL A 2 7.58 1.20 2.59
C VAL A 2 8.80 1.36 1.67
N GLY A 3 9.86 0.57 1.88
CA GLY A 3 11.03 0.58 0.98
C GLY A 3 10.70 0.20 -0.47
N TYR A 4 9.69 -0.65 -0.69
CA TYR A 4 9.22 -1.01 -2.02
C TYR A 4 8.43 0.14 -2.67
N CYS A 5 7.56 0.82 -1.91
CA CYS A 5 6.92 2.06 -2.37
C CYS A 5 7.94 3.14 -2.75
N ILE A 6 8.99 3.33 -1.93
CA ILE A 6 10.07 4.29 -2.22
C ILE A 6 10.74 3.92 -3.55
N TRP A 7 11.16 2.66 -3.72
CA TRP A 7 11.74 2.17 -4.97
C TRP A 7 10.83 2.39 -6.18
N LEU A 8 9.51 2.19 -6.01
CA LEU A 8 8.53 2.35 -7.07
C LEU A 8 8.35 3.81 -7.52
N CYS A 9 8.49 4.75 -6.58
CA CYS A 9 8.32 6.19 -6.79
C CYS A 9 9.63 6.90 -7.20
N THR A 10 10.80 6.29 -6.99
CA THR A 10 12.11 6.82 -7.40
C THR A 10 12.15 7.40 -8.82
N PRO A 11 11.67 6.71 -9.89
CA PRO A 11 11.77 7.26 -11.24
C PRO A 11 10.98 8.57 -11.44
N GLU A 12 9.83 8.73 -10.77
CA GLU A 12 9.02 9.95 -10.85
C GLU A 12 9.69 11.11 -10.10
N ILE A 13 10.17 10.85 -8.88
CA ILE A 13 10.90 11.83 -8.06
C ILE A 13 12.15 12.30 -8.81
N LEU A 14 12.87 11.36 -9.44
CA LEU A 14 14.09 11.64 -10.17
C LEU A 14 13.82 12.35 -11.51
N ASN A 15 12.65 12.17 -12.13
CA ASN A 15 12.23 12.98 -13.29
C ASN A 15 11.91 14.42 -12.91
N LEU A 16 11.35 14.67 -11.73
CA LEU A 16 11.08 16.02 -11.23
C LEU A 16 12.38 16.76 -10.86
N LEU A 17 13.29 16.07 -10.18
CA LEU A 17 14.54 16.66 -9.68
C LEU A 17 15.64 16.74 -10.76
N MET A 18 15.74 15.72 -11.62
CA MET A 18 16.76 15.58 -12.65
C MET A 18 16.16 15.04 -13.95
N PRO A 19 15.45 15.90 -14.71
CA PRO A 19 14.88 15.50 -16.00
C PRO A 19 16.01 15.11 -16.96
N MET A 20 15.88 13.94 -17.59
CA MET A 20 16.79 13.48 -18.64
C MET A 20 16.09 13.55 -19.99
N ASN A 21 16.89 13.69 -21.06
CA ASN A 21 16.38 13.75 -22.43
C ASN A 21 15.81 12.41 -22.92
N GLU A 22 16.17 11.30 -22.25
CA GLU A 22 15.59 9.97 -22.50
C GLU A 22 14.66 9.55 -21.35
N SER A 23 13.58 8.84 -21.69
CA SER A 23 12.62 8.31 -20.73
C SER A 23 13.27 7.22 -19.86
N ARG A 24 13.30 7.44 -18.54
CA ARG A 24 13.81 6.46 -17.57
C ARG A 24 12.97 5.16 -17.63
N PRO A 25 13.58 3.96 -17.64
CA PRO A 25 12.84 2.71 -17.78
C PRO A 25 11.85 2.51 -16.62
N ARG A 26 10.56 2.51 -16.95
CA ARG A 26 9.45 2.31 -16.01
C ARG A 26 9.22 0.80 -15.84
N ARG A 27 9.57 0.24 -14.68
CA ARG A 27 9.16 -1.13 -14.34
C ARG A 27 7.75 -1.10 -13.76
N THR A 28 6.83 -1.85 -14.36
CA THR A 28 5.51 -2.12 -13.79
C THR A 28 5.67 -3.15 -12.65
N PRO A 29 5.21 -2.84 -11.43
CA PRO A 29 5.39 -3.72 -10.28
C PRO A 29 4.64 -5.04 -10.41
N PHE A 30 3.49 -4.99 -11.08
CA PHE A 30 2.59 -6.11 -11.30
C PHE A 30 2.16 -6.07 -12.77
N LYS A 31 2.07 -7.24 -13.41
CA LYS A 31 1.27 -7.41 -14.62
C LYS A 31 -0.18 -7.50 -14.14
N ASP A 32 -0.78 -6.35 -13.90
CA ASP A 32 -2.18 -6.27 -13.58
C ASP A 32 -2.83 -5.66 -14.82
N GLU A 33 -3.69 -6.41 -15.50
CA GLU A 33 -4.42 -5.90 -16.66
C GLU A 33 -5.46 -4.91 -16.16
N PHE A 34 -5.02 -3.69 -15.84
CA PHE A 34 -5.93 -2.59 -15.64
C PHE A 34 -6.66 -2.40 -16.98
N PHE A 35 -7.99 -2.36 -16.96
CA PHE A 35 -8.82 -1.97 -18.12
C PHE A 35 -8.55 -0.52 -18.60
N LEU A 36 -7.54 0.14 -18.03
CA LEU A 36 -7.10 1.50 -18.31
C LEU A 36 -5.80 1.43 -19.08
N ASP A 37 -5.64 2.37 -20.02
CA ASP A 37 -4.41 2.53 -20.80
C ASP A 37 -3.22 2.79 -19.87
N GLU A 38 -2.38 1.77 -19.66
CA GLU A 38 -1.29 1.79 -18.68
C GLU A 38 -0.35 2.97 -18.93
N GLU A 39 -0.08 3.29 -20.19
CA GLU A 39 0.83 4.36 -20.58
C GLU A 39 0.30 5.75 -20.20
N ARG A 40 -1.01 5.95 -20.23
CA ARG A 40 -1.65 7.24 -19.93
C ARG A 40 -1.84 7.46 -18.44
N TYR A 41 -2.00 6.39 -17.66
CA TYR A 41 -2.34 6.46 -16.23
C TYR A 41 -1.27 5.90 -15.30
N VAL A 42 -0.01 5.77 -15.76
CA VAL A 42 1.12 5.21 -14.98
C VAL A 42 1.21 5.78 -13.56
N ILE A 43 1.11 7.11 -13.39
CA ILE A 43 1.25 7.77 -12.08
C ILE A 43 0.10 7.38 -11.16
N LEU A 44 -1.14 7.36 -11.68
CA LEU A 44 -2.32 7.00 -10.92
C LEU A 44 -2.25 5.53 -10.49
N ILE A 45 -1.90 4.62 -11.41
CA ILE A 45 -1.72 3.19 -11.14
C ILE A 45 -0.65 2.97 -10.06
N ARG A 46 0.51 3.62 -10.17
CA ARG A 46 1.58 3.53 -9.15
C ARG A 46 1.12 4.03 -7.77
N SER A 47 0.42 5.17 -7.75
CA SER A 47 -0.07 5.77 -6.51
C SER A 47 -1.10 4.88 -5.82
N HIS A 48 -2.03 4.32 -6.59
CA HIS A 48 -3.03 3.36 -6.12
C HIS A 48 -2.36 2.10 -5.59
N THR A 49 -1.40 1.53 -6.31
CA THR A 49 -0.66 0.34 -5.88
C THR A 49 0.07 0.58 -4.56
N CYS A 50 0.73 1.72 -4.36
CA CYS A 50 1.37 2.01 -3.07
C CYS A 50 0.33 2.19 -1.95
N PHE A 51 -0.80 2.85 -2.22
CA PHE A 51 -1.87 3.03 -1.25
C PHE A 51 -2.47 1.69 -0.81
N VAL A 52 -2.75 0.79 -1.75
CA VAL A 52 -3.26 -0.56 -1.47
C VAL A 52 -2.25 -1.35 -0.66
N LEU A 53 -0.97 -1.34 -1.08
CA LEU A 53 0.09 -2.01 -0.33
C LEU A 53 0.12 -1.53 1.12
N LEU A 54 0.13 -0.22 1.37
CA LEU A 54 0.15 0.35 2.73
C LEU A 54 -1.11 0.03 3.55
N THR A 55 -2.28 0.05 2.93
CA THR A 55 -3.56 -0.08 3.62
C THR A 55 -3.87 -1.51 4.05
N ILE A 56 -3.56 -2.52 3.23
CA ILE A 56 -3.88 -3.93 3.52
C ILE A 56 -3.35 -4.41 4.88
N PRO A 57 -2.05 -4.29 5.21
CA PRO A 57 -1.55 -4.76 6.49
C PRO A 57 -2.03 -3.90 7.65
N LEU A 58 -2.32 -2.61 7.42
CA LEU A 58 -2.90 -1.76 8.45
C LEU A 58 -4.29 -2.28 8.84
N VAL A 59 -5.15 -2.55 7.86
CA VAL A 59 -6.49 -3.11 8.09
C VAL A 59 -6.39 -4.47 8.78
N PHE A 60 -5.44 -5.31 8.38
CA PHE A 60 -5.21 -6.61 9.01
C PHE A 60 -4.82 -6.48 10.48
N VAL A 61 -3.85 -5.62 10.80
CA VAL A 61 -3.42 -5.35 12.18
C VAL A 61 -4.57 -4.78 13.00
N MET A 62 -5.30 -3.80 12.46
CA MET A 62 -6.46 -3.21 13.14
C MET A 62 -7.53 -4.24 13.46
N GLY A 63 -7.86 -5.11 12.50
CA GLY A 63 -8.83 -6.18 12.71
C GLY A 63 -8.38 -7.18 13.77
N PHE A 64 -7.10 -7.57 13.75
CA PHE A 64 -6.53 -8.48 14.75
C PHE A 64 -6.54 -7.85 16.15
N THR A 65 -6.12 -6.59 16.27
CA THR A 65 -6.14 -5.86 17.55
C THR A 65 -7.57 -5.75 18.08
N LEU A 66 -8.54 -5.39 17.25
CA LEU A 66 -9.95 -5.30 17.64
C LEU A 66 -10.47 -6.64 18.18
N PHE A 67 -10.19 -7.74 17.46
CA PHE A 67 -10.59 -9.08 17.89
C PHE A 67 -10.01 -9.44 19.26
N MET A 68 -8.72 -9.18 19.46
CA MET A 68 -8.04 -9.46 20.73
C MET A 68 -8.61 -8.62 21.88
N THR A 69 -8.85 -7.33 21.66
CA THR A 69 -9.43 -6.43 22.66
C THR A 69 -10.84 -6.85 23.05
N LEU A 70 -11.70 -7.20 22.09
CA LEU A 70 -13.05 -7.69 22.38
C LEU A 70 -13.02 -9.00 23.16
N THR A 71 -12.14 -9.93 22.79
CA THR A 71 -11.95 -11.20 23.50
C THR A 71 -11.53 -10.95 24.95
N GLN A 72 -10.54 -10.10 25.17
CA GLN A 72 -10.08 -9.73 26.52
C GLN A 72 -11.19 -9.05 27.34
N HIS A 73 -11.99 -8.17 26.72
CA HIS A 73 -13.11 -7.52 27.38
C HIS A 73 -14.14 -8.56 27.85
N VAL A 74 -14.55 -9.50 26.98
CA VAL A 74 -15.49 -10.57 27.35
C VAL A 74 -14.90 -11.44 28.47
N CYS A 75 -13.64 -11.87 28.36
CA CYS A 75 -12.99 -12.64 29.43
C CYS A 75 -12.93 -11.88 30.76
N GLY A 76 -12.69 -10.58 30.73
CA GLY A 76 -12.70 -9.71 31.91
C GLY A 76 -14.08 -9.66 32.56
N MET A 77 -15.13 -9.46 31.76
CA MET A 77 -16.51 -9.47 32.25
C MET A 77 -16.90 -10.82 32.85
N CYS A 78 -16.55 -11.94 32.18
CA CYS A 78 -16.81 -13.27 32.71
C CYS A 78 -16.10 -13.51 34.05
N LYS A 79 -14.88 -13.03 34.24
CA LYS A 79 -14.15 -13.12 35.53
C LYS A 79 -14.73 -12.26 36.64
N LEU A 80 -15.43 -11.18 36.30
CA LEU A 80 -16.05 -10.28 37.29
C LEU A 80 -17.44 -10.77 37.69
N LEU A 81 -18.18 -11.40 36.77
CA LEU A 81 -19.57 -11.84 36.97
C LEU A 81 -19.71 -13.30 37.39
N GLY A 82 -18.73 -14.16 37.08
CA GLY A 82 -18.67 -15.57 37.50
C GLY A 82 -17.74 -15.77 38.68
#